data_AF-A0A261Y0R3-F1
#
_entry.id   AF-A0A261Y0R3-F1
#
_cell.length_a   1.000
_cell.length_b   1.000
_cell.length_c   1.000
_cell.angle_alpha   90.00
_cell.angle_beta   90.00
_cell.angle_gamma   90.00
#
_symmetry.space_group_name_H-M   'P 1'
#
loop_
_entity.id
_entity.type
_entity.pdbx_description
1 polymer ?
#
loop_
_entity_poly.entity_id
_entity_poly.type
_entity_poly.pdbx_seq_one_letter_code
_entity_poly.pdbx_strand_id
1 'polypeptide(L)'
;MYADTSTPKYPRPTASWSAHFRKMNPFQHHARVNDVDLEKQAQPRDIGGNQQGGDLEGSLEQQKENAKERTTSGVKRKHERALRWLGRVGFFAKAVVYGIIGALTIANIAGWSAPNGSSGNESPAGVFLLIGGVPKVGRGLLVAMACGLIIYIIWRFWEAITGQGQDATFGKAKNFFRYRLSPFVSGCVYTAYLYYIIRMIFETSDQQQQSVSGKSFPNSWRDSAFGRFGLVLCGVAFAIAFLTQIVNAIGGGFRVDLKTSEPDFRPIWLKHFVHISGRIGFLGRAMLFGTVSVFMWDALAKPLESGQQNIVAAAITNLNTNAGGKFFLVFLGVCLIIYAIFALLNCKYKYFPTPPPTRHPKRGHNEPEPGALDHDRNPGAEEQLPPNGKECFFEDLERGDKLTVTYQVGDGGNLDIDFWMMNPVDHVIATATRESTGTYNIEAELDGRYTYCFSNMMSSVSEKWVSFNVHGLQHPIPDASEHIDPLEREIRDLADSISAVKDEQEYIVVRERQHRDTAESTNSRVVWWSLLQTALLIAVCLWQVFYLKRFFEVKRVV
;
A
#
# COMPACT_ATOMS: atom_id res chain seq x y z
N MET A 1 56.51 -27.18 48.56
CA MET A 1 55.17 -27.20 49.19
C MET A 1 54.29 -26.28 48.38
N TYR A 2 53.23 -26.85 47.77
CA TYR A 2 51.99 -26.25 47.23
C TYR A 2 52.09 -24.93 46.43
N ALA A 3 51.95 -24.96 45.10
CA ALA A 3 50.68 -24.91 44.33
C ALA A 3 49.95 -23.57 44.48
N ASP A 4 49.89 -22.76 43.41
CA ASP A 4 48.65 -22.61 42.65
C ASP A 4 48.86 -21.85 41.33
N THR A 5 47.92 -22.07 40.42
CA THR A 5 47.91 -21.84 38.98
C THR A 5 47.49 -20.42 38.59
N SER A 6 48.24 -19.76 37.68
CA SER A 6 47.72 -18.69 36.81
C SER A 6 48.53 -18.57 35.52
N THR A 7 47.83 -18.59 34.40
CA THR A 7 48.35 -18.48 33.02
C THR A 7 48.89 -17.07 32.71
N PRO A 8 49.99 -16.92 31.95
CA PRO A 8 50.53 -15.61 31.61
C PRO A 8 49.99 -15.03 30.31
N LYS A 9 50.06 -13.69 30.28
CA LYS A 9 49.71 -12.71 29.26
C LYS A 9 50.83 -12.50 28.21
N TYR A 10 50.40 -12.19 26.98
CA TYR A 10 50.99 -11.25 25.97
C TYR A 10 52.32 -11.63 25.27
N PRO A 11 52.56 -11.22 23.98
CA PRO A 11 52.84 -9.82 23.62
C PRO A 11 52.31 -9.30 22.25
N ARG A 12 52.17 -7.96 22.16
CA ARG A 12 52.31 -7.18 20.91
C ARG A 12 53.80 -6.84 20.72
N PRO A 13 54.28 -6.59 19.49
CA PRO A 13 54.63 -5.21 19.06
C PRO A 13 54.41 -5.03 17.52
N THR A 14 54.43 -3.88 16.82
CA THR A 14 54.74 -2.46 17.05
C THR A 14 54.47 -1.69 15.74
N ALA A 15 54.22 -0.37 15.88
CA ALA A 15 54.64 0.73 14.98
C ALA A 15 53.95 0.85 13.60
N SER A 16 53.66 2.03 13.03
CA SER A 16 53.90 3.43 13.42
C SER A 16 53.20 4.37 12.42
N TRP A 17 52.52 5.41 12.94
CA TRP A 17 52.41 6.80 12.46
C TRP A 17 52.08 7.14 10.99
N SER A 18 50.96 7.84 10.77
CA SER A 18 50.89 9.32 10.74
C SER A 18 49.67 9.83 9.98
N ALA A 19 49.12 10.94 10.47
CA ALA A 19 47.89 11.57 10.02
C ALA A 19 48.11 12.51 8.82
N HIS A 20 47.10 12.64 7.95
CA HIS A 20 46.74 13.96 7.41
C HIS A 20 45.31 14.02 6.85
N PHE A 21 44.55 14.97 7.39
CA PHE A 21 43.33 15.53 6.81
C PHE A 21 43.59 16.19 5.44
N ARG A 22 42.76 15.91 4.43
CA ARG A 22 42.28 16.94 3.48
C ARG A 22 40.97 16.53 2.77
N LYS A 23 40.06 17.51 2.70
CA LYS A 23 38.76 17.52 2.01
C LYS A 23 38.91 17.41 0.48
N MET A 24 37.93 16.81 -0.20
CA MET A 24 37.01 17.45 -1.20
C MET A 24 36.48 16.49 -2.28
N ASN A 25 35.16 16.57 -2.47
CA ASN A 25 34.33 16.44 -3.68
C ASN A 25 34.37 15.20 -4.60
N PRO A 26 33.18 14.67 -4.97
CA PRO A 26 32.96 13.89 -6.18
C PRO A 26 32.43 14.80 -7.31
N PHE A 27 33.18 14.84 -8.39
CA PHE A 27 32.82 15.35 -9.71
C PHE A 27 33.75 14.54 -10.64
N GLN A 28 33.42 14.07 -11.83
CA GLN A 28 32.35 14.29 -12.78
C GLN A 28 32.88 13.51 -13.99
N HIS A 29 32.11 12.64 -14.65
CA HIS A 29 32.34 12.48 -16.08
C HIS A 29 30.98 12.54 -16.77
N HIS A 30 30.85 13.62 -17.53
CA HIS A 30 29.80 13.88 -18.49
C HIS A 30 29.82 12.78 -19.55
N ALA A 31 28.66 12.18 -19.81
CA ALA A 31 28.29 11.80 -21.16
C ALA A 31 26.98 12.54 -21.46
N ARG A 32 27.11 13.60 -22.27
CA ARG A 32 26.01 14.35 -22.86
C ARG A 32 25.58 13.54 -24.08
N VAL A 33 24.54 12.72 -23.96
CA VAL A 33 23.86 12.15 -25.13
C VAL A 33 22.70 13.08 -25.43
N ASN A 34 22.81 13.78 -26.56
CA ASN A 34 21.72 14.56 -27.12
C ASN A 34 20.65 13.58 -27.62
N ASP A 35 19.39 13.84 -27.27
CA ASP A 35 18.25 13.24 -27.94
C ASP A 35 18.29 13.68 -29.42
N VAL A 36 18.51 12.72 -30.32
CA VAL A 36 18.17 12.83 -31.74
C VAL A 36 17.23 11.67 -32.04
N ASP A 37 16.13 12.04 -32.68
CA ASP A 37 15.02 11.23 -33.14
C ASP A 37 15.39 9.80 -33.58
N LEU A 38 14.95 8.80 -32.81
CA LEU A 38 14.92 7.39 -33.24
C LEU A 38 13.48 6.99 -33.56
N GLU A 39 12.87 7.66 -34.53
CA GLU A 39 11.64 7.20 -35.18
C GLU A 39 11.73 7.21 -36.71
N LYS A 40 12.93 7.22 -37.29
CA LYS A 40 13.08 7.03 -38.74
C LYS A 40 14.30 6.17 -39.07
N GLN A 41 14.04 5.16 -39.89
CA GLN A 41 14.97 4.24 -40.58
C GLN A 41 15.36 2.95 -39.85
N ALA A 42 14.61 1.88 -40.14
CA ALA A 42 15.22 0.60 -40.48
C ALA A 42 14.22 -0.24 -41.32
N GLN A 43 14.40 -0.20 -42.64
CA GLN A 43 13.84 -1.16 -43.60
C GLN A 43 14.85 -2.33 -43.70
N PRO A 44 14.43 -3.59 -43.91
CA PRO A 44 15.32 -4.73 -43.75
C PRO A 44 16.30 -4.83 -44.92
N ARG A 45 17.56 -5.13 -44.62
CA ARG A 45 18.51 -5.68 -45.60
C ARG A 45 18.97 -7.05 -45.10
N ASP A 46 18.76 -8.04 -45.95
CA ASP A 46 19.30 -9.39 -45.83
C ASP A 46 20.83 -9.37 -46.01
N ILE A 47 21.58 -9.76 -44.99
CA ILE A 47 22.88 -10.46 -45.11
C ILE A 47 23.05 -11.36 -43.87
N GLY A 48 23.26 -12.66 -44.11
CA GLY A 48 23.33 -13.68 -43.07
C GLY A 48 24.64 -13.75 -42.28
N GLY A 49 24.59 -14.55 -41.21
CA GLY A 49 25.74 -15.20 -40.59
C GLY A 49 26.17 -14.68 -39.20
N ASN A 50 26.08 -15.58 -38.22
CA ASN A 50 26.76 -15.63 -36.90
C ASN A 50 26.24 -14.81 -35.69
N GLN A 51 25.44 -15.50 -34.87
CA GLN A 51 25.74 -15.87 -33.47
C GLN A 51 26.20 -14.83 -32.42
N GLN A 52 25.89 -13.54 -32.57
CA GLN A 52 26.11 -12.52 -31.52
C GLN A 52 24.85 -11.69 -31.17
N GLY A 53 23.65 -12.23 -31.42
CA GLY A 53 22.38 -11.51 -31.19
C GLY A 53 21.80 -11.59 -29.78
N GLY A 54 22.15 -12.62 -28.99
CA GLY A 54 21.47 -12.90 -27.70
C GLY A 54 21.74 -11.89 -26.59
N ASP A 55 22.97 -11.39 -26.47
CA ASP A 55 23.38 -10.52 -25.35
C ASP A 55 22.86 -9.08 -25.49
N LEU A 56 22.67 -8.62 -26.73
CA LEU A 56 22.20 -7.27 -27.01
C LEU A 56 20.68 -7.15 -26.88
N GLU A 57 19.94 -8.18 -27.31
CA GLU A 57 18.49 -8.26 -27.20
C GLU A 57 18.04 -8.47 -25.75
N GLY A 58 18.76 -9.31 -25.00
CA GLY A 58 18.59 -9.48 -23.55
C GLY A 58 18.92 -8.20 -22.77
N SER A 59 19.98 -7.47 -23.13
CA SER A 59 20.29 -6.17 -22.50
C SER A 59 19.25 -5.09 -22.81
N LEU A 60 18.65 -5.10 -24.00
CA LEU A 60 17.62 -4.14 -24.40
C LEU A 60 16.29 -4.44 -23.69
N GLU A 61 15.88 -5.70 -23.60
CA GLU A 61 14.72 -6.13 -22.82
C GLU A 61 14.92 -5.85 -21.33
N GLN A 62 16.10 -6.15 -20.77
CA GLN A 62 16.43 -5.80 -19.39
C GLN A 62 16.45 -4.28 -19.17
N GLN A 63 16.92 -3.48 -20.13
CA GLN A 63 16.86 -2.01 -20.05
C GLN A 63 15.44 -1.47 -20.20
N LYS A 64 14.60 -2.07 -21.05
CA LYS A 64 13.17 -1.75 -21.18
C LYS A 64 12.41 -2.13 -19.92
N GLU A 65 12.71 -3.27 -19.31
CA GLU A 65 12.07 -3.75 -18.09
C GLU A 65 12.51 -2.88 -16.89
N ASN A 66 13.80 -2.56 -16.78
CA ASN A 66 14.32 -1.57 -15.84
C ASN A 66 13.75 -0.16 -16.08
N ALA A 67 13.47 0.23 -17.33
CA ALA A 67 12.85 1.50 -17.67
C ALA A 67 11.34 1.50 -17.33
N LYS A 68 10.64 0.38 -17.57
CA LYS A 68 9.23 0.13 -17.24
C LYS A 68 9.02 0.14 -15.73
N GLU A 69 9.92 -0.49 -14.97
CA GLU A 69 9.99 -0.41 -13.51
C GLU A 69 10.27 1.02 -13.00
N ARG A 70 11.04 1.82 -13.72
CA ARG A 70 11.35 3.21 -13.32
C ARG A 70 10.19 4.17 -13.60
N THR A 71 9.36 3.90 -14.60
CA THR A 71 8.18 4.71 -14.96
C THR A 71 6.96 4.50 -14.07
N THR A 72 6.85 3.40 -13.32
CA THR A 72 5.68 3.07 -12.47
C THR A 72 5.59 3.83 -11.16
N SER A 73 6.56 4.69 -10.82
CA SER A 73 6.48 5.59 -9.66
C SER A 73 5.46 6.74 -9.82
N GLY A 74 4.79 6.83 -10.98
CA GLY A 74 3.85 7.90 -11.31
C GLY A 74 4.48 9.28 -11.47
N VAL A 75 5.81 9.40 -11.28
CA VAL A 75 6.53 10.66 -11.30
C VAL A 75 7.68 10.59 -12.31
N LYS A 76 7.73 11.58 -13.21
CA LYS A 76 8.86 11.76 -14.15
C LYS A 76 10.18 11.93 -13.39
N ARG A 77 11.24 11.24 -13.82
CA ARG A 77 12.60 11.24 -13.24
C ARG A 77 13.16 12.64 -12.92
N LYS A 78 12.80 13.64 -13.71
CA LYS A 78 13.18 15.06 -13.49
C LYS A 78 12.71 15.64 -12.14
N HIS A 79 11.61 15.13 -11.58
CA HIS A 79 11.02 15.62 -10.33
C HIS A 79 11.39 14.80 -9.09
N GLU A 80 12.03 13.64 -9.24
CA GLU A 80 12.35 12.72 -8.14
C GLU A 80 13.27 13.37 -7.09
N ARG A 81 14.28 14.12 -7.54
CA ARG A 81 15.21 14.84 -6.63
C ARG A 81 14.48 15.91 -5.82
N ALA A 82 13.59 16.66 -6.47
CA ALA A 82 12.78 17.68 -5.80
C ALA A 82 11.85 17.05 -4.76
N LEU A 83 11.14 15.98 -5.11
CA LEU A 83 10.24 15.28 -4.19
C LEU A 83 10.95 14.66 -3.00
N ARG A 84 12.14 14.08 -3.21
CA ARG A 84 12.98 13.59 -2.10
C ARG A 84 13.30 14.71 -1.12
N TRP A 85 13.68 15.88 -1.63
CA TRP A 85 14.01 17.00 -0.77
C TRP A 85 12.77 17.56 -0.04
N LEU A 86 11.68 17.81 -0.77
CA LEU A 86 10.41 18.31 -0.24
C LEU A 86 9.83 17.39 0.85
N GLY A 87 9.81 16.08 0.59
CA GLY A 87 9.33 15.09 1.56
C GLY A 87 10.14 15.08 2.85
N ARG A 88 11.46 15.16 2.77
CA ARG A 88 12.35 15.17 3.94
C ARG A 88 12.16 16.42 4.81
N VAL A 89 12.14 17.60 4.18
CA VAL A 89 11.87 18.87 4.88
C VAL A 89 10.49 18.83 5.54
N GLY A 90 9.51 18.28 4.82
CA GLY A 90 8.16 18.12 5.30
C GLY A 90 8.02 17.24 6.55
N PHE A 91 8.65 16.07 6.56
CA PHE A 91 8.65 15.19 7.74
C PHE A 91 9.41 15.78 8.92
N PHE A 92 10.46 16.58 8.66
CA PHE A 92 11.17 17.30 9.71
C PHE A 92 10.28 18.36 10.37
N ALA A 93 9.61 19.20 9.56
CA ALA A 93 8.66 20.20 10.08
C ALA A 93 7.55 19.53 10.89
N LYS A 94 7.02 18.40 10.40
CA LYS A 94 6.02 17.59 11.11
C LYS A 94 6.55 17.11 12.46
N ALA A 95 7.78 16.62 12.53
CA ALA A 95 8.37 16.17 13.79
C ALA A 95 8.48 17.31 14.81
N VAL A 96 8.94 18.49 14.40
CA VAL A 96 9.04 19.67 15.27
C VAL A 96 7.66 20.02 15.85
N VAL A 97 6.62 20.08 15.01
CA VAL A 97 5.25 20.38 15.48
C VAL A 97 4.79 19.36 16.53
N TYR A 98 4.90 18.07 16.26
CA TYR A 98 4.45 17.03 17.20
C TYR A 98 5.28 16.97 18.49
N GLY A 99 6.59 17.24 18.40
CA GLY A 99 7.46 17.29 19.57
C GLY A 99 7.07 18.43 20.51
N ILE A 100 6.78 19.61 19.97
CA ILE A 100 6.36 20.77 20.77
C ILE A 100 4.96 20.58 21.35
N ILE A 101 4.01 20.01 20.58
CA ILE A 101 2.68 19.64 21.11
C ILE A 101 2.85 18.71 22.32
N GLY A 102 3.61 17.62 22.18
CA GLY A 102 3.81 16.66 23.28
C GLY A 102 4.51 17.28 24.50
N ALA A 103 5.50 18.14 24.28
CA ALA A 103 6.19 18.84 25.37
C ALA A 103 5.25 19.82 26.11
N LEU A 104 4.39 20.55 25.38
CA LEU A 104 3.40 21.45 25.97
C LEU A 104 2.35 20.72 26.80
N THR A 105 1.84 19.60 26.30
CA THR A 105 0.88 18.76 27.03
C THR A 105 1.47 18.32 28.38
N ILE A 106 2.76 17.93 28.42
CA ILE A 106 3.42 17.56 29.68
C ILE A 106 3.68 18.78 30.57
N ALA A 107 4.18 19.89 29.99
CA ALA A 107 4.51 21.10 30.74
C ALA A 107 3.31 21.70 31.48
N ASN A 108 2.12 21.64 30.88
CA ASN A 108 0.88 22.11 31.49
C ASN A 108 0.54 21.33 32.78
N ILE A 109 0.67 20.00 32.76
CA ILE A 109 0.38 19.14 33.92
C ILE A 109 1.42 19.33 35.03
N ALA A 110 2.69 19.52 34.64
CA ALA A 110 3.80 19.73 35.57
C ALA A 110 3.74 21.07 36.29
N GLY A 111 2.78 21.96 35.97
CA GLY A 111 2.68 23.29 36.54
C GLY A 111 3.82 24.22 36.11
N TRP A 112 4.56 23.85 35.07
CA TRP A 112 5.58 24.72 34.51
C TRP A 112 4.88 25.92 33.87
N SER A 113 5.12 27.12 34.40
CA SER A 113 4.59 28.35 33.81
C SER A 113 5.19 28.55 32.42
N ALA A 114 4.43 28.19 31.40
CA ALA A 114 4.84 28.38 30.02
C ALA A 114 4.89 29.88 29.69
N PRO A 115 5.91 30.37 28.96
CA PRO A 115 6.00 31.77 28.57
C PRO A 115 4.72 32.29 27.90
N ASN A 116 4.37 33.55 28.19
CA ASN A 116 3.31 34.35 27.54
C ASN A 116 1.90 33.75 27.57
N GLY A 117 1.50 33.06 28.64
CA GLY A 117 0.11 32.62 28.83
C GLY A 117 -0.34 31.49 27.90
N SER A 118 0.62 30.72 27.37
CA SER A 118 0.33 29.49 26.60
C SER A 118 -0.21 28.34 27.48
N SER A 119 -0.20 28.51 28.81
CA SER A 119 -0.81 27.60 29.78
C SER A 119 -2.30 27.36 29.47
N GLY A 120 -2.71 26.10 29.34
CA GLY A 120 -4.10 25.73 29.05
C GLY A 120 -4.45 25.64 27.55
N ASN A 121 -3.59 26.07 26.63
CA ASN A 121 -3.82 26.00 25.19
C ASN A 121 -2.95 24.93 24.53
N GLU A 122 -3.39 23.67 24.56
CA GLU A 122 -2.63 22.54 23.97
C GLU A 122 -2.99 22.29 22.49
N SER A 123 -3.68 23.26 21.87
CA SER A 123 -3.95 23.24 20.44
C SER A 123 -2.69 23.57 19.63
N PRO A 124 -2.65 23.24 18.33
CA PRO A 124 -1.60 23.72 17.44
C PRO A 124 -1.39 25.25 17.51
N ALA A 125 -2.43 26.03 17.82
CA ALA A 125 -2.29 27.47 18.03
C ALA A 125 -1.47 27.82 19.28
N GLY A 126 -1.59 27.06 20.36
CA GLY A 126 -0.78 27.27 21.58
C GLY A 126 0.70 26.90 21.40
N VAL A 127 1.00 25.96 20.50
CA VAL A 127 2.38 25.67 20.05
C VAL A 127 3.00 26.87 19.37
N PHE A 128 2.30 27.46 18.41
CA PHE A 128 2.80 28.63 17.70
C PHE A 128 2.94 29.82 18.65
N LEU A 129 2.02 29.95 19.61
CA LEU A 129 2.08 30.95 20.68
C LEU A 129 3.32 30.81 21.56
N LEU A 130 3.61 29.61 22.06
CA LEU A 130 4.80 29.33 22.86
C LEU A 130 6.05 29.77 22.10
N ILE A 131 6.13 29.42 20.81
CA ILE A 131 7.29 29.71 19.97
C ILE A 131 7.40 31.21 19.73
N GLY A 132 6.32 31.88 19.31
CA GLY A 132 6.33 33.32 19.04
C GLY A 132 6.59 34.18 20.27
N GLY A 133 6.29 33.64 21.45
CA GLY A 133 6.49 34.32 22.72
C GLY A 133 7.93 34.35 23.23
N VAL A 134 8.83 33.52 22.70
CA VAL A 134 10.25 33.54 23.10
C VAL A 134 10.90 34.83 22.58
N PRO A 135 11.38 35.73 23.46
CA PRO A 135 11.94 37.01 23.03
C PRO A 135 13.15 36.80 22.10
N LYS A 136 13.21 37.61 21.02
CA LYS A 136 14.25 37.64 19.97
C LYS A 136 14.37 36.42 19.06
N VAL A 137 14.11 35.20 19.53
CA VAL A 137 14.27 33.96 18.73
C VAL A 137 12.94 33.47 18.14
N GLY A 138 11.82 33.75 18.80
CA GLY A 138 10.51 33.17 18.48
C GLY A 138 9.96 33.47 17.09
N ARG A 139 10.06 34.73 16.64
CA ARG A 139 9.62 35.14 15.31
C ARG A 139 10.42 34.47 14.20
N GLY A 140 11.74 34.33 14.36
CA GLY A 140 12.59 33.64 13.38
C GLY A 140 12.24 32.16 13.27
N LEU A 141 11.97 31.50 14.40
CA LEU A 141 11.55 30.10 14.43
C LEU A 141 10.14 29.91 13.82
N LEU A 142 9.20 30.81 14.07
CA LEU A 142 7.88 30.82 13.42
C LEU A 142 7.98 30.97 11.90
N VAL A 143 8.83 31.88 11.41
CA VAL A 143 9.08 32.05 9.97
C VAL A 143 9.68 30.78 9.38
N ALA A 144 10.67 30.18 10.04
CA ALA A 144 11.27 28.92 9.59
C ALA A 144 10.22 27.78 9.52
N MET A 145 9.34 27.69 10.50
CA MET A 145 8.24 26.73 10.52
C MET A 145 7.20 27.01 9.43
N ALA A 146 6.85 28.27 9.18
CA ALA A 146 5.95 28.66 8.10
C ALA A 146 6.52 28.22 6.73
N CYS A 147 7.80 28.47 6.48
CA CYS A 147 8.49 28.00 5.28
C CYS A 147 8.47 26.47 5.16
N GLY A 148 8.75 25.75 6.25
CA GLY A 148 8.69 24.28 6.28
C GLY A 148 7.29 23.73 6.01
N LEU A 149 6.25 24.41 6.52
CA LEU A 149 4.86 24.06 6.30
C LEU A 149 4.40 24.34 4.87
N ILE A 150 4.80 25.45 4.26
CA ILE A 150 4.53 25.74 2.85
C ILE A 150 5.09 24.62 1.97
N ILE A 151 6.35 24.23 2.21
CA ILE A 151 7.01 23.12 1.50
C ILE A 151 6.21 21.81 1.69
N TYR A 152 5.78 21.52 2.92
CA TYR A 152 4.97 20.34 3.22
C TYR A 152 3.62 20.37 2.51
N ILE A 153 2.93 21.51 2.49
CA ILE A 153 1.63 21.69 1.84
C ILE A 153 1.74 21.46 0.33
N ILE A 154 2.76 22.05 -0.31
CA ILE A 154 3.05 21.84 -1.74
C ILE A 154 3.26 20.35 -2.01
N TRP A 155 4.07 19.67 -1.18
CA TRP A 155 4.31 18.24 -1.32
C TRP A 155 3.03 17.40 -1.15
N ARG A 156 2.16 17.73 -0.19
CA ARG A 156 0.91 16.97 0.05
C ARG A 156 -0.11 17.16 -1.06
N PHE A 157 -0.27 18.37 -1.59
CA PHE A 157 -1.13 18.59 -2.75
C PHE A 157 -0.57 17.91 -3.99
N TRP A 158 0.76 17.93 -4.18
CA TRP A 158 1.40 17.17 -5.25
C TRP A 158 1.10 15.67 -5.14
N GLU A 159 1.32 15.07 -3.96
CA GLU A 159 1.04 13.66 -3.69
C GLU A 159 -0.42 13.29 -4.01
N ALA A 160 -1.37 14.18 -3.65
CA ALA A 160 -2.79 14.00 -3.92
C ALA A 160 -3.15 14.05 -5.40
N ILE A 161 -2.55 14.98 -6.15
CA ILE A 161 -2.80 15.14 -7.59
C ILE A 161 -2.20 13.97 -8.37
N THR A 162 -0.96 13.56 -8.04
CA THR A 162 -0.29 12.49 -8.78
C THR A 162 -0.73 11.08 -8.37
N GLY A 163 -1.43 10.92 -7.24
CA GLY A 163 -1.81 9.60 -6.72
C GLY A 163 -0.60 8.72 -6.42
N GLN A 164 0.47 9.31 -5.91
CA GLN A 164 1.75 8.61 -5.76
C GLN A 164 1.63 7.44 -4.76
N GLY A 165 1.98 6.23 -5.20
CA GLY A 165 1.93 5.02 -4.37
C GLY A 165 0.67 4.16 -4.53
N GLN A 166 -0.23 4.47 -5.48
CA GLN A 166 -1.35 3.60 -5.84
C GLN A 166 -0.86 2.18 -6.20
N ASP A 167 -1.58 1.16 -5.72
CA ASP A 167 -1.22 -0.25 -5.89
C ASP A 167 -2.28 -0.98 -6.71
N ALA A 168 -1.89 -1.84 -7.66
CA ALA A 168 -2.82 -2.66 -8.43
C ALA A 168 -3.59 -3.69 -7.57
N THR A 169 -3.04 -4.10 -6.43
CA THR A 169 -3.70 -5.07 -5.51
C THR A 169 -4.77 -4.48 -4.62
N PHE A 170 -4.84 -3.15 -4.49
CA PHE A 170 -5.88 -2.50 -3.70
C PHE A 170 -7.05 -2.10 -4.60
N GLY A 171 -8.27 -2.37 -4.12
CA GLY A 171 -9.48 -1.92 -4.82
C GLY A 171 -9.48 -0.41 -5.06
N LYS A 172 -10.15 0.02 -6.14
CA LYS A 172 -10.18 1.42 -6.62
C LYS A 172 -10.52 2.45 -5.52
N ALA A 173 -11.49 2.14 -4.66
CA ALA A 173 -11.88 3.01 -3.55
C ALA A 173 -10.76 3.17 -2.51
N LYS A 174 -10.14 2.07 -2.07
CA LYS A 174 -9.04 2.10 -1.10
C LYS A 174 -7.85 2.89 -1.63
N ASN A 175 -7.53 2.73 -2.92
CA ASN A 175 -6.50 3.51 -3.59
C ASN A 175 -6.82 5.01 -3.63
N PHE A 176 -8.06 5.37 -3.98
CA PHE A 176 -8.51 6.76 -3.99
C PHE A 176 -8.42 7.40 -2.60
N PHE A 177 -8.97 6.74 -1.57
CA PHE A 177 -8.97 7.26 -0.21
C PHE A 177 -7.55 7.40 0.35
N ARG A 178 -6.69 6.40 0.16
CA ARG A 178 -5.34 6.37 0.72
C ARG A 178 -4.37 7.31 0.02
N TYR A 179 -4.35 7.33 -1.31
CA TYR A 179 -3.30 8.02 -2.08
C TYR A 179 -3.75 9.35 -2.69
N ARG A 180 -5.05 9.67 -2.71
CA ARG A 180 -5.56 10.96 -3.20
C ARG A 180 -6.24 11.77 -2.12
N LEU A 181 -7.28 11.23 -1.48
CA LEU A 181 -8.07 11.99 -0.52
C LEU A 181 -7.29 12.28 0.78
N SER A 182 -6.60 11.30 1.35
CA SER A 182 -5.81 11.49 2.58
C SER A 182 -4.74 12.59 2.45
N PRO A 183 -3.88 12.61 1.40
CA PRO A 183 -2.95 13.72 1.18
C PRO A 183 -3.64 15.06 0.92
N PHE A 184 -4.76 15.08 0.22
CA PHE A 184 -5.54 16.30 -0.01
C PHE A 184 -6.08 16.91 1.29
N VAL A 185 -6.80 16.12 2.09
CA VAL A 185 -7.36 16.55 3.39
C VAL A 185 -6.24 17.02 4.31
N SER A 186 -5.12 16.31 4.34
CA SER A 186 -3.94 16.74 5.07
C SER A 186 -3.44 18.10 4.58
N GLY A 187 -3.33 18.35 3.28
CA GLY A 187 -2.94 19.65 2.72
C GLY A 187 -3.85 20.78 3.19
N CYS A 188 -5.17 20.57 3.18
CA CYS A 188 -6.15 21.55 3.69
C CYS A 188 -5.94 21.88 5.18
N VAL A 189 -5.76 20.86 6.03
CA VAL A 189 -5.53 21.04 7.47
C VAL A 189 -4.25 21.85 7.73
N TYR A 190 -3.15 21.53 7.05
CA TYR A 190 -1.90 22.27 7.23
C TYR A 190 -1.95 23.68 6.62
N THR A 191 -2.79 23.91 5.59
CA THR A 191 -3.06 25.25 5.06
C THR A 191 -3.77 26.11 6.11
N ALA A 192 -4.72 25.55 6.85
CA ALA A 192 -5.33 26.26 7.98
C ALA A 192 -4.29 26.62 9.04
N TYR A 193 -3.37 25.70 9.39
CA TYR A 193 -2.26 26.00 10.31
C TYR A 193 -1.33 27.10 9.79
N LEU A 194 -0.99 27.07 8.50
CA LEU A 194 -0.16 28.09 7.88
C LEU A 194 -0.83 29.48 7.98
N TYR A 195 -2.14 29.56 7.72
CA TYR A 195 -2.89 30.81 7.89
C TYR A 195 -2.77 31.36 9.32
N TYR A 196 -2.91 30.50 10.35
CA TYR A 196 -2.71 30.92 11.73
C TYR A 196 -1.29 31.42 12.02
N ILE A 197 -0.27 30.73 11.51
CA ILE A 197 1.13 31.13 11.71
C ILE A 197 1.43 32.46 11.03
N ILE A 198 1.01 32.64 9.78
CA ILE A 198 1.22 33.88 9.03
C ILE A 198 0.56 35.04 9.77
N ARG A 199 -0.70 34.88 10.15
CA ARG A 199 -1.42 35.88 10.93
C ARG A 199 -0.66 36.22 12.22
N MET A 200 -0.16 35.21 12.93
CA MET A 200 0.56 35.40 14.18
C MET A 200 1.90 36.13 14.00
N ILE A 201 2.62 35.93 12.88
CA ILE A 201 3.89 36.62 12.59
C ILE A 201 3.70 38.14 12.52
N PHE A 202 2.53 38.61 12.04
CA PHE A 202 2.23 40.04 11.88
C PHE A 202 1.53 40.67 13.11
N GLU A 203 1.03 39.87 14.06
CA GLU A 203 0.42 40.39 15.30
C GLU A 203 1.49 40.77 16.35
N THR A 204 1.32 41.92 17.00
CA THR A 204 2.19 42.39 18.10
C THR A 204 2.05 41.50 19.34
N SER A 205 3.07 41.43 20.22
CA SER A 205 3.04 40.56 21.41
C SER A 205 1.80 40.80 22.31
N ASP A 206 1.37 42.06 22.45
CA ASP A 206 0.15 42.42 23.20
C ASP A 206 -1.14 41.95 22.50
N GLN A 207 -1.18 42.02 21.17
CA GLN A 207 -2.30 41.50 20.36
C GLN A 207 -2.33 39.96 20.30
N GLN A 208 -1.15 39.32 20.36
CA GLN A 208 -1.03 37.86 20.46
C GLN A 208 -1.58 37.34 21.80
N GLN A 209 -1.41 38.08 22.90
CA GLN A 209 -1.97 37.70 24.20
C GLN A 209 -3.50 37.91 24.25
N GLN A 210 -4.01 38.98 23.64
CA GLN A 210 -5.45 39.31 23.63
C GLN A 210 -6.26 38.48 22.63
N SER A 211 -5.67 38.05 21.52
CA SER A 211 -6.31 37.13 20.56
C SER A 211 -6.45 35.69 21.08
N VAL A 212 -5.74 35.35 22.17
CA VAL A 212 -5.69 34.02 22.80
C VAL A 212 -6.65 33.90 23.99
N SER A 213 -6.84 34.97 24.77
CA SER A 213 -7.93 35.05 25.77
C SER A 213 -9.29 35.40 25.14
N GLY A 214 -9.31 35.82 23.87
CA GLY A 214 -10.48 36.45 23.25
C GLY A 214 -11.22 35.66 22.17
N LYS A 215 -10.75 34.48 21.73
CA LYS A 215 -11.47 33.70 20.71
C LYS A 215 -12.11 32.47 21.32
N SER A 216 -13.24 32.72 21.96
CA SER A 216 -14.30 31.72 22.14
C SER A 216 -14.46 30.91 20.87
N PHE A 217 -14.54 29.58 21.01
CA PHE A 217 -15.05 28.76 19.91
C PHE A 217 -16.35 29.41 19.43
N PRO A 218 -16.49 29.76 18.13
CA PRO A 218 -17.53 30.67 17.71
C PRO A 218 -18.90 30.15 18.12
N ASN A 219 -19.67 30.94 18.88
CA ASN A 219 -21.02 30.55 19.28
C ASN A 219 -21.88 30.22 18.05
N SER A 220 -21.62 30.86 16.91
CA SER A 220 -22.24 30.54 15.61
C SER A 220 -22.07 29.08 15.18
N TRP A 221 -20.97 28.40 15.55
CA TRP A 221 -20.77 26.99 15.26
C TRP A 221 -21.60 26.06 16.16
N ARG A 222 -22.07 26.52 17.33
CA ARG A 222 -22.99 25.73 18.17
C ARG A 222 -24.43 26.13 18.01
N ASP A 223 -24.72 27.40 17.80
CA ASP A 223 -26.10 27.90 17.84
C ASP A 223 -26.75 27.83 16.46
N SER A 224 -25.97 27.95 15.38
CA SER A 224 -26.51 27.76 14.04
C SER A 224 -26.66 26.28 13.71
N ALA A 225 -27.76 25.94 13.03
CA ALA A 225 -27.99 24.58 12.52
C ALA A 225 -26.85 24.11 11.61
N PHE A 226 -26.29 25.01 10.79
CA PHE A 226 -25.14 24.73 9.93
C PHE A 226 -23.86 24.46 10.73
N GLY A 227 -23.65 25.21 11.81
CA GLY A 227 -22.54 25.01 12.74
C GLY A 227 -22.60 23.64 13.42
N ARG A 228 -23.76 23.27 13.97
CA ARG A 228 -23.97 21.95 14.60
C ARG A 228 -23.71 20.82 13.62
N PHE A 229 -24.23 20.95 12.39
CA PHE A 229 -23.97 19.99 11.33
C PHE A 229 -22.46 19.87 11.01
N GLY A 230 -21.76 20.99 10.89
CA GLY A 230 -20.31 21.01 10.70
C GLY A 230 -19.55 20.38 11.86
N LEU A 231 -20.02 20.54 13.09
CA LEU A 231 -19.40 19.94 14.27
C LEU A 231 -19.60 18.42 14.32
N VAL A 232 -20.80 17.92 13.98
CA VAL A 232 -21.07 16.49 13.83
C VAL A 232 -20.18 15.89 12.74
N LEU A 233 -20.10 16.52 11.57
CA LEU A 233 -19.28 16.07 10.46
C LEU A 233 -17.79 15.98 10.86
N CYS A 234 -17.26 17.03 11.50
CA CYS A 234 -15.89 17.06 12.00
C CYS A 234 -15.66 15.98 13.08
N GLY A 235 -16.60 15.81 14.02
CA GLY A 235 -16.52 14.77 15.05
C GLY A 235 -16.45 13.37 14.44
N VAL A 236 -17.32 13.06 13.48
CA VAL A 236 -17.28 11.78 12.74
C VAL A 236 -15.96 11.61 11.98
N ALA A 237 -15.46 12.67 11.33
CA ALA A 237 -14.18 12.61 10.62
C ALA A 237 -13.00 12.30 11.56
N PHE A 238 -12.97 12.90 12.76
CA PHE A 238 -11.95 12.59 13.77
C PHE A 238 -12.12 11.20 14.38
N ALA A 239 -13.34 10.70 14.53
CA ALA A 239 -13.61 9.31 14.96
C ALA A 239 -13.09 8.29 13.91
N ILE A 240 -13.34 8.54 12.62
CA ILE A 240 -12.79 7.70 11.53
C ILE A 240 -11.26 7.78 11.53
N ALA A 241 -10.68 8.98 11.71
CA ALA A 241 -9.24 9.15 11.80
C ALA A 241 -8.66 8.38 12.99
N PHE A 242 -9.31 8.41 14.15
CA PHE A 242 -8.94 7.65 15.35
C PHE A 242 -8.87 6.15 15.06
N LEU A 243 -9.93 5.58 14.50
CA LEU A 243 -9.97 4.14 14.14
C LEU A 243 -8.87 3.79 13.13
N THR A 244 -8.67 4.62 12.12
CA THR A 244 -7.62 4.41 11.11
C THR A 244 -6.22 4.44 11.72
N GLN A 245 -5.96 5.33 12.69
CA GLN A 245 -4.67 5.36 13.39
C GLN A 245 -4.46 4.11 14.26
N ILE A 246 -5.51 3.58 14.90
CA ILE A 246 -5.44 2.32 15.66
C ILE A 246 -5.08 1.16 14.74
N VAL A 247 -5.77 1.02 13.61
CA VAL A 247 -5.47 -0.02 12.61
C VAL A 247 -4.02 0.07 12.15
N ASN A 248 -3.50 1.28 11.93
CA ASN A 248 -2.09 1.48 11.57
C ASN A 248 -1.12 1.15 12.71
N ALA A 249 -1.48 1.46 13.97
CA ALA A 249 -0.66 1.15 15.14
C ALA A 249 -0.54 -0.36 15.37
N ILE A 250 -1.64 -1.10 15.21
CA ILE A 250 -1.67 -2.56 15.40
C ILE A 250 -1.07 -3.26 14.17
N GLY A 251 -1.63 -2.99 12.99
CA GLY A 251 -1.28 -3.67 11.73
C GLY A 251 0.10 -3.33 11.20
N GLY A 252 0.69 -2.19 11.57
CA GLY A 252 2.04 -1.83 11.14
C GLY A 252 2.17 -1.58 9.64
N GLY A 253 1.09 -1.21 8.95
CA GLY A 253 1.06 -1.01 7.49
C GLY A 253 2.01 0.09 6.98
N PHE A 254 2.57 0.92 7.88
CA PHE A 254 3.59 1.92 7.57
C PHE A 254 4.98 1.33 7.33
N ARG A 255 5.23 0.08 7.74
CA ARG A 255 6.57 -0.55 7.65
C ARG A 255 7.03 -0.68 6.20
N VAL A 256 6.10 -0.99 5.30
CA VAL A 256 6.35 -1.19 3.86
C VAL A 256 6.93 0.07 3.19
N ASP A 257 6.63 1.25 3.73
CA ASP A 257 7.10 2.53 3.21
C ASP A 257 8.52 2.90 3.70
N LEU A 258 9.13 2.06 4.55
CA LEU A 258 10.44 2.29 5.17
C LEU A 258 11.52 1.38 4.59
N LYS A 259 12.71 1.94 4.37
CA LYS A 259 13.94 1.23 4.02
C LYS A 259 14.33 0.17 5.05
N THR A 260 13.92 0.34 6.30
CA THR A 260 14.17 -0.63 7.37
C THR A 260 13.37 -1.93 7.21
N SER A 261 12.40 -1.96 6.29
CA SER A 261 11.64 -3.16 5.97
C SER A 261 12.41 -4.14 5.08
N GLU A 262 13.49 -3.69 4.42
CA GLU A 262 14.33 -4.58 3.62
C GLU A 262 14.91 -5.71 4.50
N PRO A 263 14.98 -6.96 3.98
CA PRO A 263 15.50 -8.10 4.72
C PRO A 263 16.99 -7.92 5.07
N ASP A 264 17.76 -7.26 4.22
CA ASP A 264 19.22 -7.04 4.39
C ASP A 264 19.60 -5.81 5.22
N PHE A 265 18.67 -5.16 5.91
CA PHE A 265 18.97 -3.94 6.67
C PHE A 265 19.80 -4.22 7.95
N ARG A 266 21.08 -3.82 7.95
CA ARG A 266 22.06 -4.05 9.02
C ARG A 266 22.27 -2.77 9.87
N PRO A 267 21.30 -2.38 10.72
CA PRO A 267 21.30 -2.74 12.15
C PRO A 267 19.91 -3.17 12.67
N ILE A 268 19.86 -4.35 13.29
CA ILE A 268 18.62 -4.98 13.77
C ILE A 268 17.94 -4.15 14.88
N TRP A 269 18.72 -3.58 15.80
CA TRP A 269 18.20 -2.76 16.89
C TRP A 269 17.49 -1.50 16.36
N LEU A 270 18.03 -0.87 15.32
CA LEU A 270 17.46 0.32 14.70
C LEU A 270 16.15 -0.02 13.98
N LYS A 271 16.07 -1.16 13.29
CA LYS A 271 14.83 -1.67 12.67
C LYS A 271 13.73 -1.82 13.71
N HIS A 272 14.01 -2.49 14.82
CA HIS A 272 13.06 -2.64 15.93
C HIS A 272 12.66 -1.29 16.51
N PHE A 273 13.62 -0.40 16.75
CA PHE A 273 13.37 0.93 17.28
C PHE A 273 12.45 1.77 16.39
N VAL A 274 12.69 1.79 15.07
CA VAL A 274 11.84 2.50 14.09
C VAL A 274 10.43 1.90 14.06
N HIS A 275 10.31 0.58 14.12
CA HIS A 275 9.00 -0.09 14.09
C HIS A 275 8.20 0.12 15.38
N ILE A 276 8.85 0.06 16.55
CA ILE A 276 8.21 0.26 17.86
C ILE A 276 7.80 1.73 18.02
N SER A 277 8.69 2.67 17.71
CA SER A 277 8.38 4.11 17.75
C SER A 277 7.23 4.47 16.81
N GLY A 278 7.14 3.84 15.64
CA GLY A 278 6.00 3.98 14.75
C GLY A 278 4.69 3.53 15.39
N ARG A 279 4.64 2.32 15.99
CA ARG A 279 3.43 1.80 16.63
C ARG A 279 2.96 2.68 17.79
N ILE A 280 3.87 3.02 18.70
CA ILE A 280 3.56 3.88 19.87
C ILE A 280 3.16 5.28 19.40
N GLY A 281 3.85 5.83 18.42
CA GLY A 281 3.52 7.16 17.90
C GLY A 281 2.17 7.21 17.19
N PHE A 282 1.80 6.18 16.43
CA PHE A 282 0.47 6.09 15.82
C PHE A 282 -0.62 5.91 16.87
N LEU A 283 -0.36 5.18 17.96
CA LEU A 283 -1.25 5.11 19.11
C LEU A 283 -1.43 6.48 19.78
N GLY A 284 -0.35 7.24 19.98
CA GLY A 284 -0.42 8.61 20.51
C GLY A 284 -1.26 9.56 19.64
N ARG A 285 -1.13 9.45 18.31
CA ARG A 285 -1.99 10.19 17.38
C ARG A 285 -3.44 9.74 17.43
N ALA A 286 -3.70 8.44 17.61
CA ALA A 286 -5.05 7.96 17.82
C ALA A 286 -5.65 8.61 19.07
N MET A 287 -4.95 8.56 20.20
CA MET A 287 -5.41 9.18 21.44
C MET A 287 -5.69 10.68 21.27
N LEU A 288 -4.82 11.41 20.56
CA LEU A 288 -5.05 12.82 20.22
C LEU A 288 -6.32 13.03 19.38
N PHE A 289 -6.57 12.22 18.35
CA PHE A 289 -7.78 12.36 17.53
C PHE A 289 -9.04 11.92 18.28
N GLY A 290 -8.93 10.89 19.12
CA GLY A 290 -10.01 10.41 19.97
C GLY A 290 -10.44 11.44 20.99
N THR A 291 -9.50 12.11 21.68
CA THR A 291 -9.83 13.19 22.62
C THR A 291 -10.53 14.34 21.92
N VAL A 292 -10.00 14.80 20.77
CA VAL A 292 -10.64 15.85 19.96
C VAL A 292 -12.04 15.43 19.51
N SER A 293 -12.23 14.18 19.08
CA SER A 293 -13.54 13.65 18.67
C SER A 293 -14.55 13.65 19.81
N VAL A 294 -14.15 13.19 21.00
CA VAL A 294 -15.01 13.16 22.20
C VAL A 294 -15.42 14.58 22.58
N PHE A 295 -14.51 15.55 22.50
CA PHE A 295 -14.84 16.94 22.84
C PHE A 295 -15.74 17.62 21.81
N MET A 296 -15.61 17.28 20.53
CA MET A 296 -16.58 17.73 19.54
C MET A 296 -17.98 17.19 19.86
N TRP A 297 -18.09 15.95 20.33
CA TRP A 297 -19.37 15.40 20.76
C TRP A 297 -19.93 16.04 22.04
N ASP A 298 -19.06 16.26 23.04
CA ASP A 298 -19.44 16.93 24.29
C ASP A 298 -19.89 18.38 24.06
N ALA A 299 -19.25 19.08 23.11
CA ALA A 299 -19.64 20.42 22.69
C ALA A 299 -21.02 20.51 22.01
N LEU A 300 -21.62 19.38 21.58
CA LEU A 300 -23.02 19.31 21.15
C LEU A 300 -23.98 19.02 22.30
N ALA A 301 -23.50 18.25 23.29
CA ALA A 301 -24.33 17.74 24.37
C ALA A 301 -24.52 18.75 25.51
N LYS A 302 -23.52 19.59 25.80
CA LYS A 302 -23.54 20.53 26.94
C LYS A 302 -23.32 21.98 26.50
N PRO A 303 -24.13 22.93 27.01
CA PRO A 303 -23.80 24.36 26.88
C PRO A 303 -22.55 24.65 27.72
N LEU A 304 -21.59 25.39 27.16
CA LEU A 304 -20.46 25.87 27.96
C LEU A 304 -20.95 26.89 28.98
N GLU A 305 -20.59 26.66 30.24
CA GLU A 305 -20.75 27.67 31.27
C GLU A 305 -19.94 28.92 30.90
N SER A 306 -20.54 30.08 31.19
CA SER A 306 -20.01 31.40 30.90
C SER A 306 -18.68 31.64 31.65
N GLY A 307 -17.58 31.21 31.04
CA GLY A 307 -16.22 31.32 31.61
C GLY A 307 -15.16 30.50 30.88
N GLN A 308 -15.55 29.41 30.19
CA GLN A 308 -14.61 28.56 29.44
C GLN A 308 -14.44 29.03 27.99
N GLN A 309 -13.25 29.57 27.68
CA GLN A 309 -12.97 30.32 26.44
C GLN A 309 -12.50 29.45 25.25
N ASN A 310 -12.17 28.17 25.42
CA ASN A 310 -11.73 27.28 24.32
C ASN A 310 -12.20 25.84 24.57
N ILE A 311 -12.83 25.16 23.59
CA ILE A 311 -13.33 23.77 23.74
C ILE A 311 -12.21 22.82 24.20
N VAL A 312 -11.05 22.92 23.54
CA VAL A 312 -9.92 22.04 23.79
C VAL A 312 -9.34 22.31 25.18
N ALA A 313 -9.14 23.58 25.55
CA ALA A 313 -8.63 23.98 26.86
C ALA A 313 -9.57 23.54 27.99
N ALA A 314 -10.88 23.79 27.84
CA ALA A 314 -11.90 23.40 28.80
C ALA A 314 -11.90 21.90 29.07
N ALA A 315 -11.76 21.12 28.00
CA ALA A 315 -11.71 19.67 28.08
C ALA A 315 -10.45 19.13 28.79
N ILE A 316 -9.30 19.75 28.53
CA ILE A 316 -8.04 19.43 29.22
C ILE A 316 -8.14 19.80 30.70
N THR A 317 -8.71 20.96 31.03
CA THR A 317 -8.96 21.35 32.43
C THR A 317 -9.85 20.33 33.13
N ASN A 318 -10.92 19.85 32.47
CA ASN A 318 -11.78 18.79 32.98
C ASN A 318 -11.04 17.46 33.18
N LEU A 319 -10.13 17.09 32.27
CA LEU A 319 -9.27 15.91 32.44
C LEU A 319 -8.25 16.08 33.57
N ASN A 320 -7.73 17.28 33.76
CA ASN A 320 -6.76 17.59 34.80
C ASN A 320 -7.36 17.56 36.22
N THR A 321 -8.69 17.52 36.37
CA THR A 321 -9.34 17.43 37.68
C THR A 321 -9.05 16.10 38.39
N ASN A 322 -9.03 14.99 37.63
CA ASN A 322 -8.86 13.64 38.17
C ASN A 322 -7.42 13.14 37.97
N ALA A 323 -6.90 12.38 38.95
CA ALA A 323 -5.56 11.77 38.86
C ALA A 323 -5.40 10.91 37.58
N GLY A 324 -6.46 10.21 37.16
CA GLY A 324 -6.47 9.42 35.92
C GLY A 324 -6.32 10.27 34.66
N GLY A 325 -6.92 11.46 34.61
CA GLY A 325 -6.80 12.34 33.43
C GLY A 325 -5.44 13.03 33.36
N LYS A 326 -4.82 13.36 34.49
CA LYS A 326 -3.39 13.78 34.55
C LYS A 326 -2.47 12.71 33.99
N PHE A 327 -2.64 11.46 34.44
CA PHE A 327 -1.85 10.34 33.93
C PHE A 327 -2.04 10.15 32.42
N PHE A 328 -3.28 10.21 31.94
CA PHE A 328 -3.60 10.11 30.52
C PHE A 328 -2.94 11.21 29.70
N LEU A 329 -2.96 12.46 30.15
CA LEU A 329 -2.33 13.58 29.43
C LEU A 329 -0.80 13.46 29.40
N VAL A 330 -0.15 13.02 30.49
CA VAL A 330 1.29 12.73 30.48
C VAL A 330 1.60 11.62 29.48
N PHE A 331 0.82 10.54 29.52
CA PHE A 331 0.97 9.41 28.61
C PHE A 331 0.80 9.81 27.14
N LEU A 332 -0.22 10.63 26.85
CA LEU A 332 -0.46 11.22 25.53
C LEU A 332 0.74 12.04 25.08
N GLY A 333 1.25 12.95 25.92
CA GLY A 333 2.40 13.79 25.61
C GLY A 333 3.66 12.97 25.28
N VAL A 334 3.96 11.94 26.08
CA VAL A 334 5.08 11.02 25.83
C VAL A 334 4.91 10.30 24.49
N CYS A 335 3.71 9.79 24.18
CA CYS A 335 3.45 9.13 22.90
C CYS A 335 3.60 10.08 21.70
N LEU A 336 3.22 11.35 21.84
CA LEU A 336 3.40 12.36 20.80
C LEU A 336 4.88 12.73 20.58
N ILE A 337 5.69 12.75 21.63
CA ILE A 337 7.15 12.91 21.52
C ILE A 337 7.77 11.71 20.80
N ILE A 338 7.35 10.48 21.13
CA ILE A 338 7.78 9.27 20.42
C ILE A 338 7.36 9.34 18.94
N TYR A 339 6.17 9.85 18.65
CA TYR A 339 5.75 10.10 17.27
C TYR A 339 6.62 11.13 16.55
N ALA A 340 7.07 12.19 17.23
CA ALA A 340 8.00 13.17 16.68
C ALA A 340 9.35 12.51 16.31
N ILE A 341 9.89 11.64 17.17
CA ILE A 341 11.08 10.86 16.88
C ILE A 341 10.86 9.96 15.66
N PHE A 342 9.72 9.27 15.58
CA PHE A 342 9.35 8.48 14.41
C PHE A 342 9.27 9.34 13.13
N ALA A 343 8.70 10.54 13.20
CA ALA A 343 8.64 11.47 12.08
C ALA A 343 10.04 11.93 11.63
N LEU A 344 10.99 12.16 12.54
CA LEU A 344 12.39 12.43 12.20
C LEU A 344 13.05 11.24 11.51
N LEU A 345 12.80 10.02 11.99
CA LEU A 345 13.33 8.80 11.38
C LEU A 345 12.81 8.63 9.94
N ASN A 346 11.56 9.01 9.67
CA ASN A 346 11.01 9.03 8.31
C ASN A 346 11.76 9.98 7.36
N CYS A 347 12.38 11.07 7.84
CA CYS A 347 13.20 11.94 6.99
C CYS A 347 14.37 11.18 6.35
N LYS A 348 14.92 10.16 7.04
CA LYS A 348 16.07 9.40 6.54
C LYS A 348 15.66 8.07 5.91
N TYR A 349 14.74 7.36 6.56
CA TYR A 349 14.44 5.97 6.24
C TYR A 349 13.18 5.77 5.40
N LYS A 350 12.34 6.78 5.19
CA LYS A 350 11.19 6.65 4.29
C LYS A 350 11.62 6.75 2.81
N TYR A 351 10.97 5.99 1.92
CA TYR A 351 11.14 6.17 0.48
C TYR A 351 10.41 7.42 -0.02
N PHE A 352 11.07 8.15 -0.92
CA PHE A 352 10.51 9.26 -1.67
C PHE A 352 11.00 9.15 -3.12
N PRO A 353 10.11 9.07 -4.13
CA PRO A 353 8.67 8.83 -4.03
C PRO A 353 8.32 7.51 -3.33
N THR A 354 7.12 7.41 -2.76
CA THR A 354 6.60 6.19 -2.10
C THR A 354 6.33 5.11 -3.15
N PRO A 355 6.97 3.92 -3.07
CA PRO A 355 6.72 2.83 -3.99
C PRO A 355 5.36 2.17 -3.70
N PRO A 356 4.73 1.50 -4.69
CA PRO A 356 3.58 0.66 -4.44
C PRO A 356 3.97 -0.55 -3.56
N PRO A 357 3.15 -0.92 -2.55
CA PRO A 357 3.40 -2.04 -1.63
C PRO A 357 3.73 -3.39 -2.29
N THR A 358 3.15 -3.68 -3.46
CA THR A 358 3.44 -4.87 -4.29
C THR A 358 4.89 -5.00 -4.76
N ARG A 359 5.69 -3.94 -4.69
CA ARG A 359 7.04 -3.90 -5.27
C ARG A 359 8.14 -4.47 -4.38
N HIS A 360 7.85 -4.97 -3.17
CA HIS A 360 8.86 -5.72 -2.43
C HIS A 360 8.93 -7.12 -3.04
N PRO A 361 10.01 -7.48 -3.77
CA PRO A 361 10.18 -8.85 -4.19
C PRO A 361 10.25 -9.70 -2.91
N LYS A 362 9.33 -10.64 -2.75
CA LYS A 362 9.73 -11.88 -2.08
C LYS A 362 10.87 -12.39 -2.97
N ARG A 363 12.12 -12.21 -2.54
CA ARG A 363 13.23 -12.98 -3.08
C ARG A 363 13.00 -14.41 -2.59
N GLY A 364 12.02 -15.08 -3.20
CA GLY A 364 11.95 -16.54 -3.21
C GLY A 364 13.18 -17.02 -3.95
N HIS A 365 13.79 -18.07 -3.44
CA HIS A 365 14.80 -18.84 -4.13
C HIS A 365 14.41 -19.00 -5.60
N ASN A 366 15.18 -18.35 -6.47
CA ASN A 366 15.34 -18.65 -7.89
C ASN A 366 16.77 -18.22 -8.22
N GLU A 367 17.72 -18.80 -7.50
CA GLU A 367 19.00 -19.16 -8.12
C GLU A 367 18.70 -20.45 -8.88
N PRO A 368 18.89 -20.50 -10.21
CA PRO A 368 18.81 -21.77 -10.91
C PRO A 368 19.97 -22.63 -10.40
N GLU A 369 19.64 -23.69 -9.66
CA GLU A 369 20.60 -24.78 -9.45
C GLU A 369 20.91 -25.40 -10.81
N PRO A 370 22.19 -25.48 -11.22
CA PRO A 370 22.54 -26.19 -12.43
C PRO A 370 22.50 -27.70 -12.11
N GLY A 371 21.40 -28.38 -12.43
CA GLY A 371 21.37 -29.84 -12.36
C GLY A 371 20.05 -30.57 -12.15
N ALA A 372 18.87 -29.94 -12.28
CA ALA A 372 17.62 -30.70 -12.30
C ALA A 372 17.37 -31.22 -13.73
N LEU A 373 17.43 -32.54 -13.91
CA LEU A 373 17.00 -33.22 -15.14
C LEU A 373 15.54 -32.85 -15.44
N ASP A 374 15.30 -32.33 -16.63
CA ASP A 374 13.98 -32.13 -17.21
C ASP A 374 13.19 -33.45 -17.26
N HIS A 375 12.14 -33.54 -16.44
CA HIS A 375 11.04 -34.46 -16.67
C HIS A 375 9.71 -33.71 -16.49
N ASP A 376 9.56 -32.57 -17.16
CA ASP A 376 8.26 -31.91 -17.33
C ASP A 376 7.48 -32.63 -18.43
N ARG A 377 6.54 -33.51 -18.02
CA ARG A 377 5.38 -33.87 -18.83
C ARG A 377 4.21 -33.02 -18.33
N ASN A 378 3.96 -31.94 -19.08
CA ASN A 378 2.79 -31.06 -19.16
C ASN A 378 1.98 -30.75 -17.87
N PRO A 379 2.10 -29.53 -17.29
CA PRO A 379 1.00 -28.95 -16.52
C PRO A 379 -0.18 -28.70 -17.46
N GLY A 380 -1.42 -28.98 -17.02
CA GLY A 380 -2.63 -28.99 -17.86
C GLY A 380 -2.72 -27.87 -18.90
N ALA A 381 -3.00 -28.23 -20.15
CA ALA A 381 -3.05 -27.30 -21.27
C ALA A 381 -4.37 -26.51 -21.28
N GLU A 382 -4.30 -25.23 -21.63
CA GLU A 382 -5.47 -24.36 -21.80
C GLU A 382 -5.52 -23.88 -23.25
N GLU A 383 -6.62 -24.17 -23.94
CA GLU A 383 -6.81 -23.89 -25.36
C GLU A 383 -8.02 -23.00 -25.62
N GLN A 384 -7.88 -22.06 -26.57
CA GLN A 384 -8.94 -21.13 -26.97
C GLN A 384 -9.59 -21.58 -28.26
N LEU A 385 -10.86 -22.00 -28.20
CA LEU A 385 -11.64 -22.43 -29.35
C LEU A 385 -12.45 -21.26 -29.94
N PRO A 386 -12.17 -20.83 -31.19
CA PRO A 386 -12.94 -19.77 -31.84
C PRO A 386 -14.39 -20.21 -32.13
N PRO A 387 -15.31 -19.28 -32.41
CA PRO A 387 -16.67 -19.60 -32.84
C PRO A 387 -16.65 -20.43 -34.12
N ASN A 388 -17.43 -21.51 -34.17
CA ASN A 388 -17.37 -22.51 -35.25
C ASN A 388 -15.98 -23.13 -35.46
N GLY A 389 -15.14 -23.17 -34.42
CA GLY A 389 -13.82 -23.81 -34.42
C GLY A 389 -13.84 -25.20 -33.78
N LYS A 390 -12.84 -26.02 -34.13
CA LYS A 390 -12.53 -27.27 -33.43
C LYS A 390 -11.02 -27.43 -33.34
N GLU A 391 -10.55 -27.97 -32.23
CA GLU A 391 -9.14 -28.30 -32.02
C GLU A 391 -9.02 -29.76 -31.63
N CYS A 392 -8.00 -30.44 -32.18
CA CYS A 392 -7.78 -31.87 -32.01
C CYS A 392 -6.34 -32.13 -31.60
N PHE A 393 -6.18 -32.99 -30.62
CA PHE A 393 -4.90 -33.41 -30.06
C PHE A 393 -4.76 -34.91 -30.18
N PHE A 394 -3.53 -35.41 -30.12
CA PHE A 394 -3.23 -36.82 -30.32
C PHE A 394 -2.14 -37.31 -29.38
N GLU A 395 -2.22 -38.59 -29.03
CA GLU A 395 -1.22 -39.31 -28.26
C GLU A 395 -0.98 -40.67 -28.93
N ASP A 396 0.29 -41.09 -28.98
CA ASP A 396 0.67 -42.41 -29.48
C ASP A 396 0.71 -43.40 -28.31
N LEU A 397 -0.10 -44.46 -28.38
CA LEU A 397 -0.26 -45.45 -27.31
C LEU A 397 0.09 -46.86 -27.80
N GLU A 398 0.67 -47.67 -26.91
CA GLU A 398 0.86 -49.10 -27.09
C GLU A 398 -0.30 -49.88 -26.45
N ARG A 399 -0.53 -51.11 -26.92
CA ARG A 399 -1.60 -51.98 -26.43
C ARG A 399 -1.46 -52.24 -24.94
N GLY A 400 -2.49 -51.88 -24.19
CA GLY A 400 -2.54 -51.98 -22.72
C GLY A 400 -2.20 -50.68 -21.98
N ASP A 401 -1.77 -49.61 -22.68
CA ASP A 401 -1.59 -48.29 -22.08
C ASP A 401 -2.95 -47.69 -21.67
N LYS A 402 -2.98 -46.92 -20.57
CA LYS A 402 -4.22 -46.32 -20.03
C LYS A 402 -4.21 -44.81 -20.14
N LEU A 403 -4.96 -44.25 -21.07
CA LEU A 403 -5.07 -42.80 -21.24
C LEU A 403 -6.27 -42.25 -20.47
N THR A 404 -6.06 -41.17 -19.71
CA THR A 404 -7.11 -40.42 -19.02
C THR A 404 -7.10 -38.97 -19.48
N VAL A 405 -8.20 -38.53 -20.09
CA VAL A 405 -8.40 -37.13 -20.51
C VAL A 405 -9.48 -36.50 -19.64
N THR A 406 -9.11 -35.45 -18.92
CA THR A 406 -10.03 -34.61 -18.14
C THR A 406 -10.13 -33.24 -18.79
N TYR A 407 -11.32 -32.66 -18.85
CA TYR A 407 -11.48 -31.30 -19.35
C TYR A 407 -12.55 -30.51 -18.58
N GLN A 408 -12.40 -29.19 -18.61
CA GLN A 408 -13.35 -28.23 -18.10
C GLN A 408 -13.38 -26.97 -18.96
N VAL A 409 -14.59 -26.52 -19.27
CA VAL A 409 -14.81 -25.23 -19.93
C VAL A 409 -14.65 -24.11 -18.89
N GLY A 410 -13.63 -23.26 -19.08
CA GLY A 410 -13.28 -22.18 -18.17
C GLY A 410 -14.12 -20.91 -18.38
N ASP A 411 -14.37 -20.54 -19.64
CA ASP A 411 -15.14 -19.35 -19.98
C ASP A 411 -15.75 -19.46 -21.40
N GLY A 412 -16.82 -18.70 -21.67
CA GLY A 412 -17.44 -18.59 -22.99
C GLY A 412 -18.85 -19.18 -23.16
N GLY A 413 -19.80 -18.32 -23.55
CA GLY A 413 -21.18 -18.72 -23.90
C GLY A 413 -21.93 -19.38 -22.74
N ASN A 414 -22.54 -20.55 -23.00
CA ASN A 414 -23.24 -21.37 -22.00
C ASN A 414 -22.32 -22.37 -21.25
N LEU A 415 -21.00 -22.21 -21.36
CA LEU A 415 -19.99 -23.08 -20.74
C LEU A 415 -20.06 -24.56 -21.16
N ASP A 416 -20.53 -24.84 -22.37
CA ASP A 416 -20.68 -26.17 -22.97
C ASP A 416 -19.69 -26.43 -24.13
N ILE A 417 -19.16 -27.66 -24.28
CA ILE A 417 -18.32 -28.06 -25.41
C ILE A 417 -18.72 -29.46 -25.92
N ASP A 418 -18.51 -29.72 -27.20
CA ASP A 418 -18.61 -31.06 -27.77
C ASP A 418 -17.23 -31.72 -27.75
N PHE A 419 -17.14 -32.94 -27.23
CA PHE A 419 -15.92 -33.73 -27.10
C PHE A 419 -16.09 -35.09 -27.79
N TRP A 420 -15.06 -35.58 -28.44
CA TRP A 420 -15.00 -36.98 -28.87
C TRP A 420 -13.57 -37.48 -28.97
N MET A 421 -13.42 -38.79 -28.82
CA MET A 421 -12.14 -39.48 -28.93
C MET A 421 -12.24 -40.63 -29.93
N MET A 422 -11.18 -40.81 -30.73
CA MET A 422 -11.07 -41.83 -31.77
C MET A 422 -9.84 -42.71 -31.54
N ASN A 423 -9.98 -43.99 -31.90
CA ASN A 423 -8.87 -44.94 -31.93
C ASN A 423 -8.04 -44.80 -33.23
N PRO A 424 -6.93 -45.57 -33.39
CA PRO A 424 -6.08 -45.51 -34.58
C PRO A 424 -6.75 -45.94 -35.90
N VAL A 425 -7.96 -46.50 -35.83
CA VAL A 425 -8.78 -46.95 -36.97
C VAL A 425 -9.93 -45.95 -37.23
N ASP A 426 -9.83 -44.73 -36.69
CA ASP A 426 -10.83 -43.66 -36.78
C ASP A 426 -12.22 -44.05 -36.23
N HIS A 427 -12.29 -45.04 -35.34
CA HIS A 427 -13.52 -45.41 -34.64
C HIS A 427 -13.68 -44.56 -33.38
N VAL A 428 -14.85 -43.92 -33.23
CA VAL A 428 -15.16 -43.08 -32.07
C VAL A 428 -15.41 -43.96 -30.84
N ILE A 429 -14.54 -43.84 -29.84
CA ILE A 429 -14.58 -44.63 -28.60
C ILE A 429 -15.26 -43.90 -27.44
N ALA A 430 -15.25 -42.57 -27.45
CA ALA A 430 -15.95 -41.74 -26.47
C ALA A 430 -16.53 -40.49 -27.12
N THR A 431 -17.69 -40.04 -26.65
CA THR A 431 -18.33 -38.81 -27.10
C THR A 431 -19.09 -38.14 -25.96
N ALA A 432 -19.02 -36.81 -25.92
CA ALA A 432 -19.77 -35.93 -25.05
C ALA A 432 -20.32 -34.80 -25.91
N THR A 433 -21.59 -34.44 -25.71
CA THR A 433 -22.19 -33.32 -26.42
C THR A 433 -22.72 -32.32 -25.41
N ARG A 434 -22.32 -31.05 -25.56
CA ARG A 434 -22.73 -29.93 -24.70
C ARG A 434 -22.47 -30.13 -23.21
N GLU A 435 -21.29 -30.63 -22.86
CA GLU A 435 -20.88 -30.80 -21.47
C GLU A 435 -19.90 -29.71 -21.04
N SER A 436 -19.98 -29.29 -19.77
CA SER A 436 -19.08 -28.27 -19.21
C SER A 436 -17.80 -28.87 -18.62
N THR A 437 -17.84 -30.14 -18.24
CA THR A 437 -16.75 -30.88 -17.60
C THR A 437 -16.89 -32.36 -17.93
N GLY A 438 -15.80 -33.07 -18.19
CA GLY A 438 -15.82 -34.50 -18.44
C GLY A 438 -14.49 -35.17 -18.14
N THR A 439 -14.55 -36.46 -17.76
CA THR A 439 -13.38 -37.31 -17.51
C THR A 439 -13.56 -38.63 -18.25
N TYR A 440 -12.62 -38.96 -19.12
CA TYR A 440 -12.66 -40.15 -19.96
C TYR A 440 -11.39 -40.97 -19.79
N ASN A 441 -11.57 -42.21 -19.35
CA ASN A 441 -10.48 -43.16 -19.11
C ASN A 441 -10.62 -44.30 -20.12
N ILE A 442 -9.59 -44.53 -20.93
CA ILE A 442 -9.57 -45.58 -21.96
C ILE A 442 -8.31 -46.42 -21.82
N GLU A 443 -8.42 -47.69 -22.20
CA GLU A 443 -7.29 -48.62 -22.31
C GLU A 443 -7.06 -48.93 -23.79
N ALA A 444 -5.83 -48.81 -24.27
CA ALA A 444 -5.50 -48.95 -25.67
C ALA A 444 -5.63 -50.42 -26.12
N GLU A 445 -6.60 -50.72 -26.99
CA GLU A 445 -6.80 -52.06 -27.55
C GLU A 445 -5.83 -52.37 -28.71
N LEU A 446 -5.45 -51.31 -29.44
CA LEU A 446 -4.61 -51.33 -30.62
C LEU A 446 -3.45 -50.36 -30.45
N ASP A 447 -2.28 -50.74 -30.97
CA ASP A 447 -1.12 -49.87 -31.08
C ASP A 447 -1.38 -48.76 -32.10
N GLY A 448 -1.10 -47.52 -31.73
CA GLY A 448 -1.12 -46.38 -32.65
C GLY A 448 -1.67 -45.10 -32.04
N ARG A 449 -2.02 -44.17 -32.92
CA ARG A 449 -2.40 -42.81 -32.57
C ARG A 449 -3.86 -42.68 -32.17
N TYR A 450 -4.11 -42.31 -30.92
CA TYR A 450 -5.43 -41.94 -30.43
C TYR A 450 -5.62 -40.44 -30.53
N THR A 451 -6.76 -39.99 -31.04
CA THR A 451 -7.04 -38.56 -31.27
C THR A 451 -8.27 -38.14 -30.46
N TYR A 452 -8.17 -37.05 -29.72
CA TYR A 452 -9.29 -36.44 -28.99
C TYR A 452 -9.48 -35.00 -29.42
N CYS A 453 -10.74 -34.58 -29.58
CA CYS A 453 -11.09 -33.28 -30.14
C CYS A 453 -12.09 -32.54 -29.27
N PHE A 454 -11.96 -31.22 -29.26
CA PHE A 454 -12.91 -30.28 -28.69
C PHE A 454 -13.53 -29.44 -29.82
N SER A 455 -14.84 -29.25 -29.79
CA SER A 455 -15.57 -28.57 -30.87
C SER A 455 -16.54 -27.54 -30.35
N ASN A 456 -16.38 -26.31 -30.84
CA ASN A 456 -17.24 -25.17 -30.59
C ASN A 456 -18.10 -24.82 -31.82
N MET A 457 -18.52 -25.83 -32.58
CA MET A 457 -19.37 -25.68 -33.77
C MET A 457 -20.78 -25.16 -33.46
N MET A 458 -21.22 -25.27 -32.21
CA MET A 458 -22.54 -24.79 -31.77
C MET A 458 -22.58 -23.28 -31.52
N SER A 459 -21.44 -22.65 -31.24
CA SER A 459 -21.41 -21.21 -30.92
C SER A 459 -21.06 -20.40 -32.15
N SER A 460 -22.01 -19.56 -32.58
CA SER A 460 -21.82 -18.66 -33.72
C SER A 460 -21.10 -17.35 -33.37
N VAL A 461 -21.04 -16.99 -32.09
CA VAL A 461 -20.53 -15.68 -31.63
C VAL A 461 -19.51 -15.81 -30.50
N SER A 462 -19.72 -16.70 -29.54
CA SER A 462 -18.84 -16.82 -28.37
C SER A 462 -17.69 -17.79 -28.61
N GLU A 463 -16.47 -17.31 -28.37
CA GLU A 463 -15.29 -18.15 -28.16
C GLU A 463 -15.40 -18.90 -26.83
N LYS A 464 -14.65 -20.01 -26.70
CA LYS A 464 -14.63 -20.84 -25.49
C LYS A 464 -13.20 -21.17 -25.09
N TRP A 465 -12.95 -21.14 -23.79
CA TRP A 465 -11.69 -21.54 -23.19
C TRP A 465 -11.86 -22.92 -22.56
N VAL A 466 -11.04 -23.89 -22.98
CA VAL A 466 -11.08 -25.26 -22.46
C VAL A 466 -9.74 -25.57 -21.82
N SER A 467 -9.77 -25.87 -20.53
CA SER A 467 -8.63 -26.43 -19.80
C SER A 467 -8.76 -27.93 -19.82
N PHE A 468 -7.73 -28.64 -20.27
CA PHE A 468 -7.71 -30.09 -20.30
C PHE A 468 -6.39 -30.63 -19.74
N ASN A 469 -6.46 -31.79 -19.10
CA ASN A 469 -5.32 -32.50 -18.60
C ASN A 469 -5.31 -33.94 -19.12
N VAL A 470 -4.12 -34.43 -19.41
CA VAL A 470 -3.90 -35.74 -20.03
C VAL A 470 -2.93 -36.49 -19.14
N HIS A 471 -3.43 -37.51 -18.45
CA HIS A 471 -2.64 -38.36 -17.56
C HIS A 471 -2.65 -39.80 -18.09
N GLY A 472 -1.57 -40.55 -17.84
CA GLY A 472 -1.60 -42.02 -18.01
C GLY A 472 -0.70 -42.65 -19.08
N LEU A 473 0.39 -42.01 -19.49
CA LEU A 473 1.46 -42.73 -20.21
C LEU A 473 2.27 -43.63 -19.25
N GLN A 474 1.59 -44.60 -18.63
CA GLN A 474 2.17 -45.63 -17.79
C GLN A 474 2.17 -46.94 -18.58
N HIS A 475 3.30 -47.25 -19.22
CA HIS A 475 3.47 -48.55 -19.87
C HIS A 475 3.33 -49.66 -18.82
N PRO A 476 2.44 -50.64 -19.02
CA PRO A 476 2.46 -51.86 -18.22
C PRO A 476 3.80 -52.54 -18.47
N ILE A 477 4.75 -52.43 -17.53
CA ILE A 477 6.00 -53.18 -17.59
C ILE A 477 5.59 -54.66 -17.57
N PRO A 478 5.83 -55.44 -18.65
CA PRO A 478 5.46 -56.84 -18.64
C PRO A 478 6.38 -57.55 -17.65
N ASP A 479 5.79 -58.06 -16.57
CA ASP A 479 6.33 -59.06 -15.65
C ASP A 479 7.87 -59.12 -15.51
N ALA A 480 8.46 -58.08 -14.91
CA ALA A 480 9.71 -58.24 -14.18
C ALA A 480 9.40 -58.46 -12.69
N SER A 481 8.83 -59.63 -12.40
CA SER A 481 8.74 -60.13 -11.04
C SER A 481 10.13 -60.52 -10.54
N GLU A 482 10.92 -59.56 -10.07
CA GLU A 482 12.00 -59.83 -9.12
C GLU A 482 12.36 -58.56 -8.33
N HIS A 483 11.82 -58.48 -7.10
CA HIS A 483 12.23 -57.61 -6.00
C HIS A 483 12.34 -56.10 -6.31
N ILE A 484 11.19 -55.43 -6.47
CA ILE A 484 11.10 -54.02 -6.11
C ILE A 484 10.86 -53.96 -4.59
N ASP A 485 11.78 -53.35 -3.85
CA ASP A 485 11.67 -53.21 -2.40
C ASP A 485 10.31 -52.57 -2.04
N PRO A 486 9.60 -53.08 -1.01
CA PRO A 486 8.27 -52.58 -0.63
C PRO A 486 8.28 -51.07 -0.32
N LEU A 487 9.43 -50.53 0.08
CA LEU A 487 9.63 -49.10 0.31
C LEU A 487 9.57 -48.27 -0.97
N GLU A 488 10.05 -48.78 -2.10
CA GLU A 488 10.11 -48.03 -3.35
C GLU A 488 8.72 -47.89 -4.01
N ARG A 489 7.84 -48.85 -3.78
CA ARG A 489 6.41 -48.77 -4.19
C ARG A 489 5.67 -47.68 -3.40
N GLU A 490 5.81 -47.66 -2.08
CA GLU A 490 5.20 -46.65 -1.22
C GLU A 490 5.71 -45.23 -1.54
N ILE A 491 6.99 -45.10 -1.91
CA ILE A 491 7.57 -43.81 -2.33
C ILE A 491 6.97 -43.33 -3.66
N ARG A 492 6.75 -44.24 -4.62
CA ARG A 492 6.11 -43.91 -5.91
C ARG A 492 4.64 -43.53 -5.73
N ASP A 493 3.88 -44.30 -4.96
CA ASP A 493 2.48 -43.99 -4.65
C ASP A 493 2.34 -42.64 -3.93
N LEU A 494 3.28 -42.30 -3.04
CA LEU A 494 3.32 -41.00 -2.39
C LEU A 494 3.68 -39.87 -3.37
N ALA A 495 4.64 -40.09 -4.28
CA ALA A 495 5.03 -39.11 -5.30
C ALA A 495 3.87 -38.79 -6.26
N ASP A 496 3.12 -39.81 -6.67
CA ASP A 496 1.94 -39.67 -7.52
C ASP A 496 0.82 -38.95 -6.78
N SER A 497 0.58 -39.29 -5.51
CA SER A 497 -0.42 -38.61 -4.67
C SER A 497 -0.10 -37.13 -4.44
N ILE A 498 1.18 -36.79 -4.25
CA ILE A 498 1.64 -35.40 -4.08
C ILE A 498 1.47 -34.62 -5.39
N SER A 499 1.77 -35.24 -6.53
CA SER A 499 1.61 -34.62 -7.84
C SER A 499 0.14 -34.33 -8.12
N ALA A 500 -0.76 -35.28 -7.83
CA ALA A 500 -2.20 -35.08 -7.94
C ALA A 500 -2.71 -33.91 -7.06
N VAL A 501 -2.24 -33.80 -5.82
CA VAL A 501 -2.62 -32.69 -4.92
C VAL A 501 -2.09 -31.35 -5.43
N LYS A 502 -0.90 -31.32 -6.03
CA LYS A 502 -0.32 -30.10 -6.61
C LYS A 502 -1.19 -29.58 -7.76
N ASP A 503 -1.63 -30.47 -8.63
CA ASP A 503 -2.48 -30.13 -9.78
C ASP A 503 -3.85 -29.61 -9.32
N GLU A 504 -4.44 -30.21 -8.28
CA GLU A 504 -5.67 -29.71 -7.66
C GLU A 504 -5.50 -28.29 -7.07
N GLN A 505 -4.35 -28.01 -6.45
CA GLN A 505 -4.08 -26.68 -5.91
C GLN A 505 -3.97 -25.63 -7.02
N GLU A 506 -3.29 -25.95 -8.14
CA GLU A 506 -3.23 -25.03 -9.29
C GLU A 506 -4.61 -24.75 -9.86
N TYR A 507 -5.45 -25.78 -9.99
CA TYR A 507 -6.83 -25.63 -10.42
C TYR A 507 -7.64 -24.68 -9.48
N ILE A 508 -7.53 -24.87 -8.17
CA ILE A 508 -8.22 -24.02 -7.19
C ILE A 508 -7.75 -22.56 -7.28
N VAL A 509 -6.46 -22.32 -7.51
CA VAL A 509 -5.88 -20.98 -7.63
C VAL A 509 -6.41 -20.25 -8.87
N VAL A 510 -6.50 -20.93 -10.02
CA VAL A 510 -7.05 -20.35 -11.26
C VAL A 510 -8.53 -19.98 -11.05
N ARG A 511 -9.30 -20.88 -10.46
CA ARG A 511 -10.71 -20.65 -10.11
C ARG A 511 -10.90 -19.46 -9.16
N GLU A 512 -10.07 -19.32 -8.12
CA GLU A 512 -10.15 -18.21 -7.17
C GLU A 512 -9.93 -16.86 -7.87
N ARG A 513 -8.96 -16.77 -8.80
CA ARG A 513 -8.68 -15.54 -9.55
C ARG A 513 -9.91 -15.06 -10.32
N GLN A 514 -10.59 -15.96 -11.05
CA GLN A 514 -11.79 -15.61 -11.81
C GLN A 514 -12.96 -15.17 -10.91
N HIS A 515 -13.18 -15.87 -9.78
CA HIS A 515 -14.21 -15.47 -8.81
C HIS A 515 -13.91 -14.09 -8.19
N ARG A 516 -12.64 -13.80 -7.94
CA ARG A 516 -12.22 -12.51 -7.38
C ARG A 516 -12.44 -11.35 -8.35
N ASP A 517 -12.14 -11.53 -9.63
CA ASP A 517 -12.29 -10.48 -10.64
C ASP A 517 -13.77 -10.14 -10.91
N THR A 518 -14.64 -11.16 -10.90
CA THR A 518 -16.09 -10.99 -11.00
C THR A 518 -16.66 -10.26 -9.77
N ALA A 519 -16.19 -10.61 -8.57
CA ALA A 519 -16.59 -9.95 -7.33
C ALA A 519 -16.12 -8.48 -7.27
N GLU A 520 -14.88 -8.19 -7.67
CA GLU A 520 -14.33 -6.83 -7.65
C GLU A 520 -15.02 -5.90 -8.65
N SER A 521 -15.26 -6.39 -9.88
CA SER A 521 -15.94 -5.61 -10.91
C SER A 521 -17.37 -5.27 -10.50
N THR A 522 -18.11 -6.22 -9.92
CA THR A 522 -19.47 -6.01 -9.40
C THR A 522 -19.49 -5.02 -8.24
N ASN A 523 -18.61 -5.21 -7.25
CA ASN A 523 -18.47 -4.31 -6.11
C ASN A 523 -18.19 -2.87 -6.55
N SER A 524 -17.31 -2.68 -7.54
CA SER A 524 -16.98 -1.34 -8.03
C SER A 524 -18.17 -0.60 -8.66
N ARG A 525 -19.02 -1.31 -9.41
CA ARG A 525 -20.22 -0.73 -10.04
C ARG A 525 -21.26 -0.34 -9.00
N VAL A 526 -21.48 -1.20 -7.99
CA VAL A 526 -22.42 -0.94 -6.90
C VAL A 526 -21.99 0.27 -6.07
N VAL A 527 -20.70 0.38 -5.74
CA VAL A 527 -20.15 1.54 -5.01
C VAL A 527 -20.35 2.84 -5.77
N TRP A 528 -20.08 2.87 -7.09
CA TRP A 528 -20.30 4.08 -7.91
C TRP A 528 -21.77 4.49 -7.97
N TRP A 529 -22.68 3.53 -8.14
CA TRP A 529 -24.12 3.79 -8.09
C TRP A 529 -24.58 4.32 -6.74
N SER A 530 -24.03 3.79 -5.64
CA SER A 530 -24.36 4.20 -4.28
C SER A 530 -23.86 5.61 -3.96
N LEU A 531 -22.67 5.97 -4.46
CA LEU A 531 -22.10 7.32 -4.33
C LEU A 531 -22.92 8.36 -5.11
N LEU A 532 -23.33 8.03 -6.35
CA LEU A 532 -24.18 8.89 -7.16
C LEU A 532 -25.53 9.14 -6.46
N GLN A 533 -26.17 8.09 -5.96
CA GLN A 533 -27.44 8.19 -5.24
C GLN A 533 -27.32 9.06 -3.99
N THR A 534 -26.25 8.88 -3.21
CA THR A 534 -26.00 9.69 -2.01
C THR A 534 -25.78 11.17 -2.37
N ALA A 535 -25.02 11.46 -3.43
CA ALA A 535 -24.80 12.82 -3.89
C ALA A 535 -26.10 13.50 -4.36
N LEU A 536 -26.96 12.75 -5.04
CA LEU A 536 -28.27 13.23 -5.50
C LEU A 536 -29.19 13.57 -4.31
N LEU A 537 -29.22 12.73 -3.27
CA LEU A 537 -29.98 13.03 -2.05
C LEU A 537 -29.49 14.31 -1.35
N ILE A 538 -28.17 14.50 -1.25
CA ILE A 538 -27.60 15.72 -0.68
C ILE A 538 -28.00 16.95 -1.52
N ALA A 539 -27.93 16.85 -2.85
CA ALA A 539 -28.33 17.94 -3.75
C ALA A 539 -29.81 18.32 -3.56
N VAL A 540 -30.70 17.33 -3.43
CA VAL A 540 -32.13 17.57 -3.17
C VAL A 540 -32.34 18.23 -1.81
N CYS A 541 -31.67 17.77 -0.75
CA CYS A 541 -31.76 18.39 0.57
C CYS A 541 -31.28 19.86 0.55
N LEU A 542 -30.19 20.15 -0.14
CA LEU A 542 -29.68 21.52 -0.29
C LEU A 542 -30.65 22.41 -1.09
N TRP A 543 -31.21 21.87 -2.17
CA TRP A 543 -32.21 22.56 -2.98
C TRP A 543 -33.46 22.91 -2.16
N GLN A 544 -33.98 21.96 -1.37
CA GLN A 544 -35.13 22.17 -0.49
C GLN A 544 -34.88 23.30 0.51
N VAL A 545 -33.71 23.33 1.15
CA VAL A 545 -33.35 24.38 2.11
C VAL A 545 -33.21 25.75 1.41
N PHE A 546 -32.58 25.79 0.24
CA PHE A 546 -32.45 27.03 -0.55
C PHE A 546 -33.82 27.58 -0.96
N TYR A 547 -34.70 26.72 -1.47
CA TYR A 547 -36.03 27.08 -1.88
C TYR A 547 -36.86 27.66 -0.72
N LEU A 548 -36.85 26.99 0.44
CA LEU A 548 -37.55 27.48 1.64
C LEU A 548 -36.99 28.81 2.11
N LYS A 549 -35.66 28.99 2.15
CA LYS A 549 -35.05 30.28 2.54
C LYS A 549 -35.47 31.41 1.61
N ARG A 550 -35.49 31.17 0.30
CA ARG A 550 -35.88 32.18 -0.70
C ARG A 550 -37.38 32.48 -0.68
N PHE A 551 -38.22 31.50 -0.34
CA PHE A 551 -39.66 31.70 -0.18
C PHE A 551 -39.99 32.59 1.03
N PHE A 552 -39.26 32.43 2.15
CA PHE A 552 -39.46 33.25 3.35
C PHE A 552 -38.69 34.58 3.35
N GLU A 553 -37.82 34.82 2.37
CA GLU A 553 -37.19 36.12 2.13
C GLU A 553 -38.20 37.08 1.48
N VAL A 554 -39.18 37.53 2.26
CA VAL A 554 -40.09 38.60 1.86
C VAL A 554 -39.27 39.87 1.70
N LYS A 555 -39.10 40.33 0.46
CA LYS A 555 -38.60 41.69 0.18
C LYS A 555 -39.59 42.67 0.78
N ARG A 556 -39.28 43.22 1.96
CA ARG A 556 -39.94 44.44 2.44
C ARG A 556 -39.55 45.54 1.46
N VAL A 557 -40.46 45.86 0.56
CA VAL A 557 -40.41 47.12 -0.19
C VAL A 557 -40.77 48.18 0.85
N VAL A 558 -39.78 48.97 1.25
CA VAL A 558 -39.92 50.14 2.13
C VAL A 558 -40.63 51.24 1.36
#